data_AF-A0A813GBE3-F1
#
_entry.id   AF-A0A813GBE3-F1
#
_cell.length_a   1.000
_cell.length_b   1.000
_cell.length_c   1.000
_cell.angle_alpha   90.00
_cell.angle_beta   90.00
_cell.angle_gamma   90.00
#
_symmetry.space_group_name_H-M   'P 1'
#
loop_
_entity.id
_entity.type
_entity.pdbx_description
1 polymer ?
#
loop_
_entity_poly.entity_id
_entity_poly.type
_entity_poly.pdbx_seq_one_letter_code
_entity_poly.pdbx_strand_id
1 'polypeptide(L)'
;SENSESKPEGPGRASRASTIDWLLRELRPVSYKFRDGPEAKHARYGFVAQELEKIMPDMVRTHKANKHVMYEDLVAILTLASQVQQGRLEQLEARAKQRSDRLKDQAGLLKRLSRAVSGLTARISRWESLADPLRRDSRRSR
;
A
#
# COMPACT_ATOMS: atom_id res chain seq x y z
N SER A 1 -17.94 -7.47 -32.57
CA SER A 1 -18.26 -6.39 -31.64
C SER A 1 -19.08 -6.94 -30.51
N GLU A 2 -18.45 -7.34 -29.41
CA GLU A 2 -19.15 -7.59 -28.15
C GLU A 2 -18.37 -6.84 -27.08
N ASN A 3 -18.86 -5.64 -26.79
CA ASN A 3 -18.35 -4.77 -25.75
C ASN A 3 -18.95 -5.29 -24.44
N SER A 4 -18.16 -5.98 -23.63
CA SER A 4 -18.54 -6.43 -22.30
C SER A 4 -18.79 -5.21 -21.42
N GLU A 5 -20.06 -4.95 -21.18
CA GLU A 5 -20.59 -3.87 -20.37
C GLU A 5 -20.08 -4.01 -18.92
N SER A 6 -19.11 -3.15 -18.57
CA SER A 6 -18.56 -3.02 -17.23
C SER A 6 -19.62 -2.41 -16.31
N LYS A 7 -20.35 -3.30 -15.63
CA LYS A 7 -21.27 -2.97 -14.54
C LYS A 7 -20.54 -2.07 -13.51
N PRO A 8 -21.06 -0.88 -13.18
CA PRO A 8 -20.40 0.00 -12.22
C PRO A 8 -20.47 -0.61 -10.82
N GLU A 9 -19.31 -0.84 -10.21
CA GLU A 9 -19.24 -1.19 -8.79
C GLU A 9 -19.83 -0.05 -7.96
N GLY A 10 -20.90 -0.34 -7.21
CA GLY A 10 -21.64 0.67 -6.46
C GLY A 10 -20.81 1.41 -5.39
N PRO A 11 -21.23 2.60 -4.97
CA PRO A 11 -20.47 3.48 -4.06
C PRO A 11 -20.30 2.94 -2.63
N GLY A 12 -20.88 1.79 -2.29
CA GLY A 12 -20.98 1.29 -0.92
C GLY A 12 -19.68 0.73 -0.33
N ARG A 13 -18.78 0.14 -1.14
CA ARG A 13 -17.63 -0.62 -0.59
C ARG A 13 -16.48 0.29 -0.17
N ALA A 14 -16.15 1.29 -0.99
CA ALA A 14 -15.12 2.28 -0.69
C ALA A 14 -15.52 3.17 0.50
N SER A 15 -16.77 3.63 0.53
CA SER A 15 -17.34 4.41 1.64
C SER A 15 -17.31 3.62 2.95
N ARG A 16 -17.75 2.35 2.95
CA ARG A 16 -17.72 1.49 4.14
C ARG A 16 -16.30 1.27 4.67
N ALA A 17 -15.34 1.05 3.77
CA ALA A 17 -13.94 0.89 4.15
C ALA A 17 -13.35 2.16 4.77
N SER A 18 -13.73 3.35 4.29
CA SER A 18 -13.30 4.62 4.93
C SER A 18 -13.92 4.82 6.31
N THR A 19 -15.20 4.46 6.49
CA THR A 19 -15.87 4.54 7.79
C THR A 19 -15.23 3.62 8.81
N ILE A 20 -14.92 2.38 8.41
CA ILE A 20 -14.24 1.41 9.29
C ILE A 20 -12.82 1.89 9.65
N ASP A 21 -12.09 2.50 8.71
CA ASP A 21 -10.74 3.03 8.97
C ASP A 21 -10.79 4.17 10.00
N TRP A 22 -11.72 5.10 9.82
CA TRP A 22 -11.95 6.18 10.78
C TRP A 22 -12.31 5.61 12.16
N LEU A 23 -13.22 4.64 12.21
CA LEU A 23 -13.67 4.02 13.46
C LEU A 23 -12.49 3.37 14.21
N LEU A 24 -11.65 2.58 13.53
CA LEU A 24 -10.49 1.94 14.14
C LEU A 24 -9.47 2.93 14.71
N ARG A 25 -9.34 4.13 14.13
CA ARG A 25 -8.44 5.18 14.64
C ARG A 25 -8.96 5.83 15.91
N GLU A 26 -10.27 5.89 16.07
CA GLU A 26 -10.90 6.50 17.25
C GLU A 26 -11.00 5.51 18.42
N LEU A 27 -10.95 4.21 18.16
CA LEU A 27 -10.91 3.18 19.22
C LEU A 27 -9.60 3.27 20.02
N ARG A 28 -9.73 3.50 21.33
CA ARG A 28 -8.62 3.60 22.28
C ARG A 28 -8.61 2.42 23.25
N PRO A 29 -7.83 1.36 22.97
CA PRO A 29 -7.63 0.30 23.94
C PRO A 29 -6.79 0.82 25.12
N VAL A 30 -7.18 0.45 26.34
CA VAL A 30 -6.52 0.84 27.57
C VAL A 30 -6.12 -0.37 28.39
N SER A 31 -5.06 -0.24 29.19
CA SER A 31 -4.72 -1.19 30.24
C SER A 31 -5.22 -0.67 31.58
N TYR A 32 -5.90 -1.50 32.37
CA TYR A 32 -6.40 -1.14 33.69
C TYR A 32 -6.24 -2.29 34.69
N LYS A 33 -6.42 -1.98 35.97
CA LYS A 33 -6.48 -2.94 37.07
C LYS A 33 -7.73 -2.66 37.89
N PHE A 34 -8.34 -3.71 38.44
CA PHE A 34 -9.39 -3.50 39.43
C PHE A 34 -8.81 -2.94 40.72
N ARG A 35 -9.59 -2.08 41.39
CA ARG A 35 -9.18 -1.50 42.67
C ARG A 35 -9.13 -2.55 43.78
N ASP A 36 -10.10 -3.47 43.76
CA ASP A 36 -10.28 -4.50 44.78
C ASP A 36 -10.58 -5.87 44.14
N GLY A 37 -10.39 -6.93 44.91
CA GLY A 37 -10.70 -8.32 44.52
C GLY A 37 -9.49 -9.13 44.03
N PRO A 38 -9.67 -10.45 43.81
CA PRO A 38 -8.59 -11.36 43.42
C PRO A 38 -7.96 -11.00 42.07
N GLU A 39 -8.69 -10.30 41.21
CA GLU A 39 -8.23 -9.85 39.90
C GLU A 39 -7.43 -8.54 39.95
N ALA A 40 -7.40 -7.81 41.08
CA ALA A 40 -6.69 -6.53 41.21
C ALA A 40 -5.17 -6.64 40.96
N LYS A 41 -4.61 -7.84 41.12
CA LYS A 41 -3.19 -8.12 40.88
C LYS A 41 -2.82 -8.19 39.39
N HIS A 42 -3.80 -8.38 38.50
CA HIS A 42 -3.56 -8.63 37.07
C HIS A 42 -3.94 -7.40 36.25
N ALA A 43 -3.05 -7.01 35.32
CA ALA A 43 -3.39 -6.01 34.31
C ALA A 43 -4.36 -6.61 33.30
N ARG A 44 -5.45 -5.89 33.00
CA ARG A 44 -6.42 -6.26 31.96
C ARG A 44 -6.37 -5.22 30.85
N TYR A 45 -6.64 -5.66 29.64
CA TYR A 45 -6.78 -4.80 28.47
C TYR A 45 -8.24 -4.75 28.06
N GLY A 46 -8.71 -3.58 27.66
CA GLY A 46 -10.10 -3.41 27.24
C GLY A 46 -10.39 -1.97 26.84
N PHE A 47 -11.65 -1.59 26.94
CA PHE A 47 -12.13 -0.27 26.56
C PHE A 47 -12.90 0.37 27.72
N VAL A 48 -12.87 1.70 27.78
CA VAL A 48 -13.71 2.47 28.69
C VAL A 48 -15.09 2.62 28.05
N ALA A 49 -16.12 2.05 28.67
CA ALA A 49 -17.47 2.01 28.10
C ALA A 49 -18.02 3.41 27.78
N GLN A 50 -17.74 4.42 28.61
CA GLN A 50 -18.16 5.81 28.41
C GLN A 50 -17.49 6.49 27.20
N GLU A 51 -16.27 6.10 26.87
CA GLU A 51 -15.57 6.60 25.69
C GLU A 51 -16.09 5.90 24.44
N LEU A 52 -16.26 4.58 24.53
CA LEU A 52 -16.78 3.77 23.43
C LEU A 52 -18.20 4.18 23.04
N GLU A 53 -19.06 4.49 24.01
CA GLU A 53 -20.44 4.92 23.78
C GLU A 53 -20.54 6.20 22.92
N LYS A 54 -19.57 7.12 23.02
CA LYS A 54 -19.55 8.35 22.21
C LYS A 54 -19.33 8.07 20.72
N ILE A 55 -18.72 6.92 20.40
CA ILE A 55 -18.32 6.54 19.05
C ILE A 55 -19.27 5.47 18.50
N MET A 56 -19.61 4.48 19.34
CA MET A 56 -20.47 3.34 19.04
C MET A 56 -21.44 3.08 20.20
N PRO A 57 -22.53 3.86 20.30
CA PRO A 57 -23.50 3.71 21.39
C PRO A 57 -24.15 2.32 21.41
N ASP A 58 -24.37 1.70 20.24
CA ASP A 58 -25.01 0.38 20.12
C ASP A 58 -24.17 -0.76 20.74
N MET A 59 -22.87 -0.54 20.92
CA MET A 59 -21.93 -1.51 21.49
C MET A 59 -21.84 -1.43 23.02
N VAL A 60 -22.59 -0.50 23.63
CA VAL A 60 -22.59 -0.30 25.08
C VAL A 60 -24.00 -0.54 25.62
N ARG A 61 -24.11 -1.44 26.59
CA ARG A 61 -25.36 -1.68 27.31
C ARG A 61 -25.28 -1.05 28.69
N THR A 62 -26.32 -0.33 29.05
CA THR A 62 -26.47 0.22 30.40
C THR A 62 -27.38 -0.71 31.19
N HIS A 63 -26.90 -1.21 32.32
CA HIS A 63 -27.69 -1.98 33.28
C HIS A 63 -27.57 -1.35 34.66
N LYS A 64 -28.71 -0.87 35.20
CA LYS A 64 -28.76 -0.02 36.39
C LYS A 64 -27.89 1.23 36.20
N ALA A 65 -26.81 1.36 36.97
CA ALA A 65 -25.85 2.47 36.90
C ALA A 65 -24.54 2.10 36.17
N ASN A 66 -24.38 0.85 35.74
CA ASN A 66 -23.14 0.35 35.14
C ASN A 66 -23.26 0.24 33.63
N LYS A 67 -22.18 0.61 32.92
CA LYS A 67 -22.05 0.47 31.47
C LYS A 67 -21.17 -0.73 31.15
N HIS A 68 -21.61 -1.54 30.20
CA HIS A 68 -20.96 -2.77 29.78
C HIS A 68 -20.71 -2.75 28.27
N VAL A 69 -19.52 -3.17 27.84
CA VAL A 69 -19.15 -3.28 26.43
C VAL A 69 -19.57 -4.66 25.91
N MET A 70 -20.21 -4.69 24.74
CA MET A 70 -20.55 -5.92 24.02
C MET A 70 -19.32 -6.41 23.24
N TYR A 71 -18.47 -7.18 23.91
CA TYR A 71 -17.20 -7.64 23.33
C TYR A 71 -17.39 -8.60 22.15
N GLU A 72 -18.47 -9.39 22.13
CA GLU A 72 -18.78 -10.31 21.04
C GLU A 72 -18.99 -9.57 19.70
N ASP A 73 -19.81 -8.52 19.72
CA ASP A 73 -20.06 -7.68 18.54
C ASP A 73 -18.79 -6.90 18.13
N LEU A 74 -18.00 -6.47 19.10
CA LEU A 74 -16.73 -5.79 18.84
C LEU A 74 -15.75 -6.72 18.11
N VAL A 75 -15.67 -8.00 18.46
CA VAL A 75 -14.85 -8.96 17.73
C VAL A 75 -15.29 -9.06 16.27
N ALA A 76 -16.60 -9.13 16.00
CA ALA A 76 -17.11 -9.19 14.62
C ALA A 76 -16.71 -7.96 13.79
N ILE A 77 -16.81 -6.76 14.37
CA ILE A 77 -16.39 -5.51 13.72
C ILE A 77 -14.87 -5.52 13.46
N LEU A 78 -14.06 -5.94 14.44
CA LEU A 78 -12.61 -6.03 14.29
C LEU A 78 -12.21 -7.05 13.22
N THR A 79 -12.89 -8.20 13.14
CA THR A 79 -12.68 -9.19 12.08
C THR A 79 -12.98 -8.59 10.71
N LEU A 80 -14.12 -7.91 10.54
CA LEU A 80 -14.44 -7.23 9.29
C LEU A 80 -13.39 -6.17 8.93
N ALA A 81 -12.95 -5.39 9.91
CA ALA A 81 -11.96 -4.36 9.69
C ALA A 81 -10.58 -4.94 9.30
N SER A 82 -10.18 -6.04 9.92
CA SER A 82 -8.98 -6.79 9.55
C SER A 82 -9.05 -7.31 8.11
N GLN A 83 -10.19 -7.86 7.67
CA GLN A 83 -10.39 -8.30 6.28
C GLN A 83 -10.28 -7.13 5.28
N VAL A 84 -10.85 -5.97 5.61
CA VAL A 84 -10.72 -4.76 4.78
C VAL A 84 -9.26 -4.31 4.68
N GLN A 85 -8.53 -4.34 5.79
CA GLN A 85 -7.10 -3.98 5.82
C GLN A 85 -6.24 -4.98 5.03
N GLN A 86 -6.50 -6.28 5.16
CA GLN A 86 -5.85 -7.34 4.39
C GLN A 86 -5.98 -7.08 2.87
N GLY A 87 -7.20 -6.81 2.39
CA GLY A 87 -7.42 -6.51 0.98
C GLY A 87 -6.71 -5.23 0.51
N ARG A 88 -6.58 -4.22 1.38
CA ARG A 88 -5.79 -3.00 1.06
C ARG A 88 -4.29 -3.30 0.98
N LEU A 89 -3.76 -4.13 1.88
CA LEU A 89 -2.36 -4.54 1.85
C LEU A 89 -2.03 -5.30 0.56
N GLU A 90 -2.86 -6.27 0.18
CA GLU A 90 -2.72 -7.02 -1.07
C GLU A 90 -2.70 -6.08 -2.31
N GLN A 91 -3.58 -5.08 -2.34
CA GLN A 91 -3.59 -4.07 -3.40
C GLN A 91 -2.33 -3.21 -3.42
N LEU A 92 -1.81 -2.82 -2.25
CA LEU A 92 -0.56 -2.05 -2.14
C LEU A 92 0.63 -2.87 -2.59
N GLU A 93 0.72 -4.14 -2.20
CA GLU A 93 1.76 -5.07 -2.63
C GLU A 93 1.74 -5.30 -4.14
N ALA A 94 0.55 -5.49 -4.73
CA ALA A 94 0.40 -5.63 -6.17
C ALA A 94 0.89 -4.38 -6.92
N ARG A 95 0.53 -3.18 -6.43
CA ARG A 95 1.02 -1.90 -7.00
C ARG A 95 2.53 -1.73 -6.83
N ALA A 96 3.08 -2.12 -5.69
CA ALA A 96 4.52 -2.06 -5.42
C ALA A 96 5.29 -2.99 -6.38
N LYS A 97 4.80 -4.21 -6.58
CA LYS A 97 5.36 -5.16 -7.55
C LYS A 97 5.33 -4.61 -8.97
N GLN A 98 4.19 -4.08 -9.41
CA GLN A 98 4.06 -3.48 -10.75
C GLN A 98 5.04 -2.32 -10.96
N ARG A 99 5.24 -1.46 -9.94
CA ARG A 99 6.23 -0.38 -10.00
C ARG A 99 7.65 -0.91 -10.09
N SER A 100 7.98 -1.94 -9.30
CA SER A 100 9.30 -2.59 -9.33
C SER A 100 9.59 -3.19 -10.71
N ASP A 101 8.62 -3.87 -11.32
CA ASP A 101 8.78 -4.47 -12.64
C ASP A 101 8.98 -3.39 -13.71
N ARG A 102 8.21 -2.29 -13.66
CA ARG A 102 8.41 -1.14 -14.57
C ARG A 102 9.82 -0.52 -14.44
N LEU A 103 10.35 -0.42 -13.22
CA LEU A 103 11.71 0.07 -13.00
C LEU A 103 12.77 -0.88 -13.61
N LYS A 104 12.57 -2.20 -13.50
CA LYS A 104 13.45 -3.19 -14.13
C LYS A 104 13.42 -3.06 -15.65
N ASP A 105 12.23 -2.89 -16.24
CA ASP A 105 12.07 -2.72 -17.69
C ASP A 105 12.77 -1.45 -18.17
N GLN A 106 12.59 -0.33 -17.46
CA GLN A 106 13.28 0.92 -17.74
C GLN A 106 14.80 0.78 -17.67
N ALA A 107 15.32 0.10 -16.63
CA ALA A 107 16.76 -0.17 -16.52
C ALA A 107 17.27 -1.04 -17.68
N GLY A 108 16.47 -2.02 -18.14
CA GLY A 108 16.78 -2.84 -19.31
C GLY A 108 16.85 -2.02 -20.60
N LEU A 109 15.91 -1.10 -20.81
CA LEU A 109 15.91 -0.19 -21.96
C LEU A 109 17.15 0.72 -21.96
N LEU A 110 17.46 1.33 -20.82
CA LEU A 110 18.66 2.18 -20.68
C LEU A 110 19.94 1.41 -21.01
N LYS A 111 20.05 0.16 -20.57
CA LYS A 111 21.20 -0.71 -20.90
C LYS A 111 21.29 -1.04 -22.39
N ARG A 112 20.17 -1.19 -23.09
CA ARG A 112 20.16 -1.41 -24.54
C ARG A 112 20.57 -0.15 -25.30
N LEU A 113 20.04 1.00 -24.88
CA LEU A 113 20.38 2.30 -25.46
C LEU A 113 21.87 2.60 -25.30
N SER A 114 22.44 2.39 -24.11
CA SER A 114 23.87 2.62 -23.89
C SER A 114 24.75 1.76 -24.80
N ARG A 115 24.43 0.47 -24.96
CA ARG A 115 25.13 -0.42 -25.90
C ARG A 115 25.00 0.04 -27.36
N ALA A 116 23.81 0.49 -27.76
CA ALA A 116 23.58 0.97 -29.11
C ALA A 116 24.43 2.22 -29.40
N VAL A 117 24.46 3.17 -28.45
CA VAL A 117 25.31 4.36 -28.53
C VAL A 117 26.78 3.98 -28.62
N SER A 118 27.29 3.12 -27.72
CA SER A 118 28.69 2.67 -27.77
C SER A 118 29.03 1.98 -29.10
N GLY A 119 28.11 1.18 -29.65
CA GLY A 119 28.28 0.53 -30.95
C GLY A 119 28.36 1.54 -32.10
N LEU A 120 27.54 2.59 -32.07
CA LEU A 120 27.59 3.69 -33.05
C LEU A 120 28.91 4.46 -32.94
N THR A 121 29.33 4.82 -31.73
CA THR A 121 30.62 5.50 -31.51
C THR A 121 31.79 4.67 -32.05
N ALA A 122 31.82 3.37 -31.76
CA ALA A 122 32.86 2.48 -32.28
C ALA A 122 32.84 2.36 -33.81
N ARG A 123 31.66 2.40 -34.44
CA ARG A 123 31.54 2.43 -35.91
C ARG A 123 32.13 3.71 -36.47
N ILE A 124 31.77 4.87 -35.91
CA ILE A 124 32.26 6.18 -36.36
C ILE A 124 33.79 6.22 -36.28
N SER A 125 34.39 5.81 -35.16
CA SER A 125 35.86 5.77 -35.02
C SER A 125 36.53 4.84 -36.03
N ARG A 126 35.90 3.71 -36.39
CA ARG A 126 36.42 2.85 -37.46
C ARG A 126 36.42 3.56 -38.81
N TRP A 127 35.32 4.22 -39.19
CA TRP A 127 35.25 4.97 -40.45
C TRP A 127 36.26 6.12 -40.50
N GLU A 128 36.44 6.85 -39.40
CA GLU A 128 37.45 7.92 -39.31
C GLU A 128 38.87 7.38 -39.51
N SER A 129 39.20 6.24 -38.88
CA SER A 129 40.52 5.60 -39.05
C SER A 129 40.80 5.14 -40.48
N LEU A 130 39.77 4.71 -41.22
CA LEU A 130 39.89 4.30 -42.63
C LEU A 130 39.96 5.50 -43.59
N ALA A 131 39.42 6.65 -43.21
CA ALA A 131 39.47 7.87 -44.02
C ALA A 131 40.79 8.65 -43.87
N ASP A 132 41.51 8.48 -42.76
CA ASP A 132 42.75 9.21 -42.47
C ASP A 132 43.90 8.95 -43.49
N PRO A 133 44.15 7.71 -43.97
CA PRO A 133 45.17 7.44 -44.98
C PRO A 133 44.87 8.14 -46.33
N LEU A 134 43.60 8.13 -46.75
CA LEU A 134 43.16 8.72 -48.02
C LEU A 134 43.29 10.25 -48.04
N ARG A 135 43.14 10.91 -46.89
CA ARG A 135 43.39 12.36 -46.75
C ARG A 135 44.88 12.71 -46.83
N ARG A 136 45.78 11.85 -46.37
CA ARG A 136 47.23 12.11 -46.41
C ARG A 136 47.80 11.99 -47.82
N ASP A 137 47.33 11.04 -48.63
CA ASP A 137 47.80 10.89 -50.01
C ASP A 137 47.43 12.07 -50.91
N SER A 138 46.21 12.61 -50.77
CA SER A 138 45.76 13.77 -51.55
C SER A 138 46.54 15.08 -51.32
N ARG A 139 47.34 15.16 -50.25
CA ARG A 139 48.22 16.30 -49.95
C ARG A 139 49.66 16.12 -50.43
N ARG A 140 50.10 14.91 -50.79
CA ARG A 140 51.45 14.65 -51.30
C ARG A 140 51.58 14.76 -52.82
N SER A 141 50.45 14.74 -53.54
CA SER A 141 50.39 14.84 -54.99
C SER A 141 50.09 16.25 -55.51
N ARG A 142 50.43 17.30 -54.75
CA ARG A 142 50.34 18.71 -55.15
C ARG A 142 51.68 19.39 -54.96
#